data_AF-A0A8S3AU16-F1
#
_entry.id   AF-A0A8S3AU16-F1
#
_cell.length_a   1.000
_cell.length_b   1.000
_cell.length_c   1.000
_cell.angle_alpha   90.00
_cell.angle_beta   90.00
_cell.angle_gamma   90.00
#
_symmetry.space_group_name_H-M   'P 1'
#
loop_
_entity.id
_entity.type
_entity.pdbx_description
1 polymer ?
#
loop_
_entity_poly.entity_id
_entity_poly.type
_entity_poly.pdbx_seq_one_letter_code
_entity_poly.pdbx_strand_id
1 'polypeptide(L)' 'ILHAPIPWPTLPSSHHGVVDRVARNLIRKLLERDRTRRLGCMAGGVNDIKQHRWFRNIIWKD' A
#
# COMPACT_ATOMS: atom_id res chain seq x y z
N ILE A 1 13.55 -4.57 16.75
CA ILE A 1 13.18 -4.63 15.31
C ILE A 1 12.02 -5.61 15.20
N LEU A 2 10.80 -5.14 14.88
CA LEU A 2 9.59 -5.97 15.01
C LEU A 2 9.64 -7.16 14.02
N HIS A 3 9.62 -8.38 14.54
CA HIS A 3 9.69 -9.62 13.76
C HIS A 3 8.34 -10.15 13.27
N ALA A 4 7.23 -9.48 13.61
CA ALA A 4 5.87 -9.92 13.24
C ALA A 4 5.21 -8.97 12.23
N PRO A 5 4.39 -9.47 11.28
CA PRO A 5 3.52 -8.64 10.46
C PRO A 5 2.58 -7.84 11.37
N ILE A 6 2.41 -6.54 11.09
CA ILE A 6 1.57 -5.64 11.88
C ILE A 6 0.12 -6.18 11.83
N PRO A 7 -0.47 -6.62 12.96
CA PRO A 7 -1.86 -7.02 13.00
C PRO A 7 -2.71 -5.75 12.83
N TRP A 8 -3.64 -5.78 11.88
CA TRP A 8 -4.60 -4.71 11.75
C TRP A 8 -5.56 -4.76 12.95
N PRO A 9 -5.89 -3.63 13.59
CA PRO A 9 -6.80 -3.62 14.73
C PRO A 9 -8.14 -4.23 14.31
N THR A 10 -8.53 -5.33 14.96
CA THR A 10 -9.85 -5.93 14.80
C THR A 10 -10.84 -5.07 15.57
N LEU A 11 -11.49 -4.13 14.87
CA LEU A 11 -12.59 -3.35 15.43
C LEU A 11 -13.79 -4.28 15.70
N PRO A 12 -14.59 -4.02 16.74
CA PRO A 12 -15.83 -4.76 16.98
C PRO A 12 -16.73 -4.71 15.73
N SER A 13 -17.43 -5.80 15.47
CA SER A 13 -18.12 -6.12 14.21
C SER A 13 -19.11 -5.07 13.68
N SER A 14 -19.45 -4.05 14.48
CA SER A 14 -20.29 -2.90 14.11
C SER A 14 -19.54 -1.79 13.36
N HIS A 15 -18.20 -1.77 13.39
CA HIS A 15 -17.38 -0.86 12.59
C HIS A 15 -16.56 -1.64 11.57
N HIS A 16 -17.18 -1.95 10.43
CA HIS A 16 -16.45 -2.39 9.23
C HIS A 16 -15.44 -1.30 8.85
N GLY A 17 -14.15 -1.51 9.17
CA GLY A 17 -13.07 -0.58 8.86
C GLY A 17 -13.11 -0.12 7.40
N VAL A 18 -13.52 1.13 7.21
CA VAL A 18 -13.92 1.81 5.96
C VAL A 18 -12.69 2.16 5.10
N VAL A 19 -11.73 1.25 4.97
CA VAL A 19 -10.61 1.46 4.06
C VAL A 19 -10.94 0.77 2.76
N ASP A 20 -10.98 1.57 1.69
CA ASP A 20 -11.18 1.09 0.33
C ASP A 20 -10.20 -0.05 0.00
N ARG A 21 -10.63 -1.02 -0.79
CA ARG A 21 -9.80 -2.20 -1.11
C ARG A 21 -8.52 -1.81 -1.85
N VAL A 22 -8.57 -0.77 -2.70
CA VAL A 22 -7.42 -0.24 -3.44
C VAL A 22 -6.48 0.53 -2.50
N ALA A 23 -7.02 1.34 -1.59
CA ALA A 23 -6.22 1.99 -0.54
C ALA A 23 -5.47 0.95 0.30
N ARG A 24 -6.17 -0.09 0.75
CA ARG A 24 -5.58 -1.16 1.57
C ARG A 24 -4.48 -1.90 0.81
N ASN A 25 -4.64 -2.12 -0.50
CA ASN A 25 -3.61 -2.73 -1.33
C ASN A 25 -2.38 -1.83 -1.46
N LEU A 26 -2.57 -0.54 -1.71
CA LEU A 26 -1.48 0.44 -1.79
C LEU A 26 -0.65 0.42 -0.49
N ILE A 27 -1.32 0.56 0.66
CA ILE A 27 -0.65 0.61 1.97
C ILE A 27 0.17 -0.66 2.22
N ARG A 28 -0.39 -1.85 1.93
CA ARG A 28 0.34 -3.12 2.08
C ARG A 28 1.60 -3.19 1.22
N LYS A 29 1.52 -2.73 -0.04
CA LYS A 29 2.64 -2.75 -0.97
C LYS A 29 3.74 -1.74 -0.62
N LEU A 30 3.36 -0.57 -0.09
CA LEU A 30 4.32 0.43 0.42
C LEU A 30 5.00 -0.02 1.72
N LEU A 31 4.26 -0.72 2.60
CA LEU A 31 4.76 -1.23 3.87
C LEU A 31 5.30 -2.67 3.78
N GLU A 32 5.63 -3.15 2.58
CA GLU A 32 6.26 -4.45 2.39
C GLU A 32 7.62 -4.49 3.10
N ARG A 33 7.87 -5.56 3.86
CA ARG A 33 9.08 -5.67 4.69
C ARG A 33 10.32 -5.84 3.83
N ASP A 34 10.22 -6.68 2.81
CA ASP A 34 11.28 -6.93 1.85
C ASP A 34 11.41 -5.75 0.88
N ARG A 35 12.58 -5.10 0.90
CA ARG A 35 12.86 -3.94 0.05
C ARG A 35 12.84 -4.29 -1.44
N THR A 36 13.17 -5.53 -1.81
CA THR A 36 13.17 -5.97 -3.21
C THR A 36 11.76 -6.15 -3.79
N ARG A 37 10.75 -6.22 -2.90
CA ARG A 37 9.33 -6.39 -3.24
C ARG A 37 8.49 -5.16 -2.91
N ARG A 38 9.08 -4.18 -2.22
CA ARG A 38 8.41 -2.94 -1.83
C ARG A 38 8.16 -2.06 -3.03
N LEU A 39 6.92 -1.60 -3.16
CA LEU A 39 6.53 -0.66 -4.20
C LEU A 39 7.35 0.63 -4.07
N GLY A 40 7.98 1.06 -5.16
CA GLY A 40 8.93 2.18 -5.13
C GLY A 40 10.41 1.78 -5.06
N CYS A 41 10.72 0.53 -4.73
CA CYS A 41 12.10 0.03 -4.58
C CYS A 41 12.49 -1.02 -5.64
N MET A 42 11.55 -1.42 -6.50
CA MET A 42 11.80 -2.32 -7.62
C MET A 42 12.37 -1.55 -8.82
N ALA A 43 12.61 -2.24 -9.95
CA ALA A 43 13.17 -1.64 -11.16
C ALA A 43 12.39 -0.43 -11.69
N GLY A 44 11.07 -0.36 -11.50
CA GLY A 44 10.24 0.77 -11.92
C GLY A 44 10.31 1.98 -10.97
N GLY A 45 10.92 1.84 -9.79
CA GLY A 45 11.09 2.92 -8.83
C GLY A 45 9.79 3.67 -8.54
N VAL A 46 9.83 5.01 -8.59
CA VAL A 46 8.66 5.87 -8.37
C VAL A 46 7.55 5.66 -9.40
N ASN A 47 7.87 5.18 -10.60
CA ASN A 47 6.88 4.95 -11.65
C ASN A 47 5.88 3.86 -11.24
N ASP A 48 6.32 2.83 -10.51
CA ASP A 48 5.43 1.79 -9.97
C ASP A 48 4.40 2.34 -8.98
N ILE A 49 4.77 3.40 -8.24
CA ILE A 49 3.86 4.10 -7.35
C ILE A 49 2.84 4.88 -8.18
N LYS A 50 3.31 5.69 -9.14
CA LYS A 50 2.44 6.51 -10.03
C LYS A 50 1.42 5.65 -10.79
N GLN A 51 1.81 4.45 -11.23
CA GLN A 51 0.97 3.51 -11.97
C GLN A 51 -0.01 2.69 -11.10
N HIS A 52 0.06 2.80 -9.78
CA HIS A 52 -0.85 2.07 -8.90
C HIS A 52 -2.30 2.52 -9.09
N ARG A 53 -3.27 1.58 -9.05
CA ARG A 53 -4.72 1.85 -9.29
C ARG A 53 -5.31 2.95 -8.40
N TRP A 54 -4.72 3.19 -7.24
CA TRP A 54 -5.09 4.29 -6.35
C TRP A 54 -4.92 5.67 -7.02
N PHE A 55 -3.88 5.83 -7.82
CA PHE A 55 -3.53 7.07 -8.50
C PHE A 55 -4.02 7.12 -9.95
N ARG A 56 -4.92 6.22 -10.37
CA ARG A 56 -5.40 6.13 -11.77
C ARG A 56 -5.96 7.43 -12.35
N ASN A 57 -6.49 8.30 -11.49
CA ASN A 57 -7.12 9.55 -11.88
C ASN A 57 -6.20 10.76 -11.64
N ILE A 58 -4.93 10.54 -11.27
CA ILE A 58 -3.93 11.60 -11.11
C ILE A 58 -3.11 11.69 -12.39
N ILE A 59 -3.15 12.86 -13.03
CA ILE A 59 -2.25 13.18 -14.14
C ILE A 59 -0.97 13.75 -13.53
N TRP A 60 0.08 12.93 -13.55
CA TRP A 60 1.40 13.35 -13.10
C TRP A 60 2.04 14.27 -14.14
N LYS A 61 2.61 15.39 -13.70
CA LYS A 61 3.56 16.18 -14.49
C LYS A 61 4.97 15.73 -14.08
N ASP A 62 5.85 15.59 -15.05
CA ASP A 62 7.26 15.27 -14.81
C ASP A 62 8.05 16.50 -14.36
#